data_AF-A0A383BWV0-F1
#
_entry.id   AF-A0A383BWV0-F1
#
_cell.length_a   1.000
_cell.length_b   1.000
_cell.length_c   1.000
_cell.angle_alpha   90.00
_cell.angle_beta   90.00
_cell.angle_gamma   90.00
#
_symmetry.space_group_name_H-M   'P 1'
#
loop_
_entity.id
_entity.type
_entity.pdbx_description
1 polymer ?
#
loop_
_entity_poly.entity_id
_entity_poly.type
_entity_poly.pdbx_seq_one_letter_code
_entity_poly.pdbx_strand_id
1 'polypeptide(L)'
;IPKTIQIVAWYTPQIPVSHGPAEYGGLPGLILELTTDETVLLCSKIVMNPKKKDEILMPTKGEKVTRIEYDEIVKLKTEEMKSMYQSGGMRSGRKH
;
A
#
# COMPACT_ATOMS: atom_id res chain seq x y z
N ILE A 1 -8.53 18.26 11.65
CA ILE A 1 -9.71 17.95 10.81
C ILE A 1 -9.28 16.85 9.85
N PRO A 2 -9.93 15.68 9.80
CA PRO A 2 -9.55 14.63 8.85
C PRO A 2 -9.73 15.15 7.42
N LYS A 3 -8.73 14.93 6.56
CA LYS A 3 -8.81 15.27 5.14
C LYS A 3 -9.65 14.21 4.44
N THR A 4 -10.79 14.60 3.88
CA THR A 4 -11.59 13.73 3.01
C THR A 4 -10.96 13.72 1.62
N ILE A 5 -10.82 12.54 1.02
CA ILE A 5 -10.28 12.38 -0.32
C ILE A 5 -11.39 11.81 -1.20
N GLN A 6 -11.59 12.41 -2.38
CA GLN A 6 -12.49 11.85 -3.38
C GLN A 6 -11.76 10.74 -4.15
N ILE A 7 -12.42 9.59 -4.25
CA ILE A 7 -11.91 8.43 -4.98
C ILE A 7 -12.95 8.05 -6.04
N VAL A 8 -12.52 7.91 -7.29
CA VAL A 8 -13.36 7.49 -8.41
C VAL A 8 -12.77 6.24 -9.02
N ALA A 9 -13.58 5.18 -9.15
CA ALA A 9 -13.16 3.89 -9.71
C ALA A 9 -14.07 3.48 -10.87
N TRP A 10 -13.49 3.19 -12.03
CA TRP A 10 -14.18 2.57 -13.16
C TRP A 10 -13.88 1.07 -13.18
N TYR A 11 -14.92 0.24 -13.21
CA TYR A 11 -14.80 -1.21 -13.12
C TYR A 11 -15.64 -1.93 -14.19
N THR A 12 -15.28 -3.17 -14.50
CA THR A 12 -16.01 -4.02 -15.47
C THR A 12 -16.53 -5.32 -14.82
N PRO A 13 -17.86 -5.52 -14.75
CA PRO A 13 -18.44 -6.77 -14.23
C PRO A 13 -18.18 -8.01 -15.09
N GLN A 14 -17.80 -7.82 -16.37
CA GLN A 14 -17.53 -8.94 -17.29
C GLN A 14 -16.32 -9.77 -16.86
N ILE A 15 -15.43 -9.18 -16.05
CA ILE A 15 -14.31 -9.86 -15.40
C ILE A 15 -14.65 -9.91 -13.90
N PRO A 16 -15.28 -10.99 -13.40
CA PRO A 16 -15.81 -11.06 -12.03
C PRO A 16 -14.70 -11.35 -11.02
N VAL A 17 -13.70 -10.47 -11.00
CA VAL A 17 -12.55 -10.51 -10.10
C VAL A 17 -12.63 -9.25 -9.25
N SER A 18 -12.97 -9.38 -7.98
CA SER A 18 -13.11 -8.28 -7.02
C SER A 18 -11.76 -7.72 -6.55
N HIS A 19 -10.85 -7.46 -7.49
CA HIS A 19 -9.53 -6.89 -7.24
C HIS A 19 -9.38 -5.53 -7.92
N GLY A 20 -8.42 -4.74 -7.45
CA GLY A 20 -8.06 -3.47 -8.04
C GLY A 20 -6.69 -2.98 -7.54
N PRO A 21 -6.26 -1.77 -7.96
CA PRO A 21 -4.96 -1.23 -7.60
C PRO A 21 -4.84 -0.97 -6.09
N ALA A 22 -3.66 -1.24 -5.52
CA ALA A 22 -3.36 -1.02 -4.11
C ALA A 22 -4.40 -1.69 -3.17
N GLU A 23 -5.01 -0.93 -2.27
CA GLU A 23 -6.01 -1.41 -1.32
C GLU A 23 -7.44 -1.29 -1.84
N TYR A 24 -7.63 -0.80 -3.08
CA TYR A 24 -8.94 -0.53 -3.65
C TYR A 24 -9.48 -1.80 -4.32
N GLY A 25 -10.39 -2.50 -3.63
CA GLY A 25 -11.07 -3.71 -4.11
C GLY A 25 -12.50 -3.82 -3.57
N GLY A 26 -13.19 -4.92 -3.90
CA GLY A 26 -14.54 -5.20 -3.38
C GLY A 26 -15.71 -4.75 -4.26
N LEU A 27 -15.45 -4.13 -5.41
CA LEU A 27 -16.48 -3.90 -6.44
C LEU A 27 -16.79 -5.21 -7.19
N PRO A 28 -18.01 -5.36 -7.76
CA PRO A 28 -18.40 -6.56 -8.51
C PRO A 28 -17.79 -6.57 -9.92
N GLY A 29 -16.46 -6.54 -9.98
CA GLY A 29 -15.68 -6.52 -11.21
C GLY A 29 -14.27 -5.98 -11.00
N LEU A 30 -13.42 -6.16 -12.01
CA LEU A 30 -12.04 -5.65 -12.00
C LEU A 30 -12.03 -4.13 -12.19
N ILE A 31 -11.29 -3.40 -11.35
CA ILE A 31 -11.07 -1.96 -11.51
C ILE A 31 -10.07 -1.72 -12.66
N LEU A 32 -10.46 -0.94 -13.66
CA LEU A 32 -9.66 -0.59 -14.84
C LEU A 32 -9.04 0.81 -14.73
N GLU A 33 -9.70 1.71 -14.01
CA GLU A 33 -9.19 3.06 -13.77
C GLU A 33 -9.52 3.47 -12.34
N LEU A 34 -8.55 4.04 -11.66
CA LEU A 34 -8.71 4.58 -10.31
C LEU A 34 -8.10 5.99 -10.28
N THR A 35 -8.92 6.96 -9.92
CA THR A 35 -8.49 8.34 -9.66
C THR A 35 -8.58 8.62 -8.17
N THR A 36 -7.44 8.98 -7.57
CA THR A 36 -7.33 9.49 -6.20
C THR A 36 -6.91 10.96 -6.21
N ASP A 37 -6.68 11.58 -5.05
CA ASP A 37 -6.39 13.02 -4.87
C ASP A 37 -5.38 13.58 -5.89
N GLU A 38 -4.26 12.87 -6.09
CA GLU A 38 -3.13 13.33 -6.92
C GLU A 38 -2.71 12.28 -7.97
N THR A 39 -3.31 11.09 -7.96
CA THR A 39 -2.83 9.95 -8.75
C THR A 39 -3.96 9.34 -9.57
N VAL A 40 -3.70 9.13 -10.86
CA VAL A 40 -4.55 8.33 -11.76
C VAL A 40 -3.83 7.04 -12.10
N LEU A 41 -4.47 5.91 -11.85
CA LEU A 41 -3.98 4.56 -12.14
C LEU A 41 -4.86 3.95 -13.22
N LEU A 42 -4.27 3.71 -14.40
CA LEU A 42 -4.97 3.11 -15.55
C LEU A 42 -4.42 1.71 -15.84
N CYS A 43 -5.33 0.76 -16.07
CA CYS A 43 -5.00 -0.58 -16.51
C CYS A 43 -4.59 -0.56 -17.99
N SER A 44 -3.31 -0.85 -18.26
CA SER A 44 -2.76 -0.84 -19.62
C SER A 44 -2.90 -2.19 -20.35
N LYS A 45 -2.87 -3.30 -19.61
CA LYS A 45 -2.91 -4.65 -20.18
C LYS A 45 -3.50 -5.63 -19.19
N ILE A 46 -4.40 -6.48 -19.69
CA ILE A 46 -4.95 -7.62 -18.97
C ILE A 46 -4.50 -8.89 -19.68
N VAL A 47 -3.90 -9.81 -18.93
CA VAL A 47 -3.59 -11.16 -19.43
C VAL A 47 -4.51 -12.13 -18.68
N MET A 48 -5.55 -12.60 -19.37
CA MET A 48 -6.48 -13.57 -18.80
C MET A 48 -6.01 -14.99 -19.06
N ASN A 49 -6.14 -15.86 -18.05
CA ASN A 49 -5.80 -17.29 -18.12
C ASN A 49 -4.42 -17.55 -18.76
N PRO A 50 -3.32 -16.99 -18.21
CA PRO A 50 -2.01 -17.21 -18.77
C PRO A 50 -1.64 -18.70 -18.72
N LYS A 51 -1.14 -19.24 -19.84
CA LYS A 51 -0.72 -20.65 -19.94
C LYS A 51 0.49 -20.97 -19.05
N LYS A 52 1.32 -19.96 -18.79
CA LYS A 52 2.44 -20.01 -17.85
C LYS A 52 2.05 -19.18 -16.64
N LYS A 53 2.09 -19.78 -15.45
CA LYS A 53 1.98 -19.02 -14.20
C LYS A 53 3.32 -18.34 -13.96
N ASP A 54 3.28 -17.06 -13.64
CA ASP A 54 4.48 -16.38 -13.16
C ASP A 54 4.89 -17.03 -11.83
N GLU A 55 6.17 -17.39 -11.71
CA GLU A 55 6.69 -17.90 -10.45
C GLU A 55 6.84 -16.73 -9.48
N ILE A 56 6.06 -16.77 -8.39
CA ILE A 56 6.24 -15.84 -7.29
C ILE A 56 7.49 -16.28 -6.54
N LEU A 57 8.62 -15.69 -6.89
CA LEU A 57 9.88 -15.92 -6.19
C LEU A 57 9.80 -15.25 -4.82
N MET A 58 10.02 -16.04 -3.78
CA MET A 58 10.15 -15.49 -2.44
C MET A 58 11.32 -14.50 -2.40
N PRO A 59 11.15 -13.33 -1.77
CA PRO A 59 12.27 -12.44 -1.52
C PRO A 59 13.34 -13.21 -0.73
N THR A 60 14.57 -13.20 -1.23
CA THR A 60 15.72 -13.88 -0.61
C THR A 60 16.44 -13.02 0.42
N LYS A 61 16.10 -11.72 0.47
CA LYS A 61 16.65 -10.75 1.42
C LYS A 61 15.70 -10.56 2.60
N GLY A 62 16.27 -10.45 3.79
CA GLY A 62 15.54 -10.23 5.04
C GLY A 62 15.53 -11.47 5.92
N GLU A 63 14.85 -11.35 7.06
CA GLU A 63 14.71 -12.42 8.05
C GLU A 63 13.32 -13.02 7.97
N LYS A 64 13.23 -14.35 8.04
CA LYS A 64 11.95 -15.05 8.17
C LYS A 64 11.48 -14.89 9.60
N VAL A 65 10.49 -14.04 9.79
CA VAL A 65 9.86 -13.79 11.09
C VAL A 65 8.45 -14.35 11.12
N THR A 66 8.03 -14.78 12.30
CA THR A 66 6.64 -15.17 12.58
C THR A 66 5.75 -13.92 12.66
N ARG A 67 4.42 -14.11 12.65
CA ARG A 67 3.49 -12.98 12.76
C ARG A 67 3.67 -12.18 14.05
N ILE A 68 3.94 -12.87 15.16
CA ILE A 68 4.13 -12.25 16.49
C ILE A 68 5.38 -11.38 16.47
N GLU A 69 6.51 -11.92 15.97
CA GLU A 69 7.77 -11.19 15.86
C GLU A 69 7.64 -9.98 14.91
N TYR A 70 6.90 -10.11 13.81
CA TYR A 70 6.62 -9.00 12.90
C TYR A 70 5.89 -7.84 13.62
N ASP A 71 4.84 -8.16 14.38
CA ASP A 71 4.05 -7.16 15.11
C ASP A 71 4.92 -6.46 16.19
N GLU A 72 5.83 -7.19 16.83
CA GLU A 72 6.82 -6.64 17.78
C GLU A 72 7.83 -5.71 17.08
N ILE A 73 8.41 -6.13 15.95
CA ILE A 73 9.36 -5.33 15.17
C ILE A 73 8.72 -4.02 14.72
N VAL A 74 7.48 -4.07 14.22
CA VAL A 74 6.74 -2.87 13.79
C VAL A 74 6.51 -1.92 14.96
N LYS A 75 6.14 -2.45 16.13
CA LYS A 75 5.94 -1.65 17.34
C LYS A 75 7.23 -0.96 17.78
N LEU A 76 8.33 -1.71 17.90
CA LEU A 76 9.64 -1.19 18.27
C LEU A 76 10.13 -0.13 17.29
N LYS A 77 10.06 -0.39 15.98
CA LYS A 77 10.46 0.58 14.96
C LYS A 77 9.63 1.85 14.99
N THR A 78 8.33 1.74 15.29
CA THR A 78 7.45 2.89 15.43
C THR A 78 7.82 3.73 16.65
N GLU A 79 8.18 3.11 17.76
CA GLU A 79 8.66 3.80 18.98
C GLU A 79 10.02 4.47 18.78
N GLU A 80 10.98 3.77 18.14
CA GLU A 80 12.28 4.34 17.74
C GLU A 80 12.09 5.59 16.88
N MET A 81 11.28 5.51 15.82
CA MET A 81 10.99 6.66 14.97
C MET A 81 10.40 7.82 15.79
N LYS A 82 9.40 7.56 16.65
CA LYS A 82 8.79 8.60 17.51
C LYS A 82 9.83 9.28 18.41
N SER A 83 10.72 8.52 19.04
CA SER A 83 11.78 9.07 19.91
C SER A 83 12.81 9.91 19.13
N MET A 84 13.16 9.51 17.91
CA MET A 84 14.05 10.27 17.01
C MET A 84 13.39 11.59 16.56
N TYR A 85 12.10 11.57 16.22
CA TYR A 85 11.35 12.78 15.87
C TYR A 85 11.21 13.76 17.06
N GLN A 86 11.03 13.26 18.29
CA GLN A 86 10.94 14.10 19.49
C GLN A 86 12.28 14.73 19.89
N SER A 87 13.40 14.07 19.62
CA SER A 87 14.74 14.57 19.96
C SER A 87 15.32 15.57 18.96
N GLY A 88 14.84 15.58 17.70
CA GLY A 88 15.24 16.55 16.67
C GLY A 88 14.55 17.92 16.78
N GLY A 89 13.35 17.99 17.36
CA GLY A 89 12.55 19.22 17.45
C GLY A 89 12.95 20.19 18.57
N MET A 90 13.72 19.75 19.57
CA MET A 90 14.02 20.56 20.77
C MET A 90 15.33 21.35 20.69
N ARG A 91 16.11 21.23 19.60
CA ARG A 91 17.44 21.88 19.45
C ARG A 91 17.49 23.08 18.51
N SER A 92 16.39 23.45 17.85
CA SER A 92 16.34 24.60 16.94
C SER A 92 15.83 25.91 17.57
N GLY A 93 15.60 25.94 18.90
CA GLY A 93 15.03 27.10 19.59
C GLY A 93 16.00 27.91 20.47
N ARG A 94 17.33 27.73 20.33
CA ARG A 94 18.29 28.45 21.17
C ARG A 94 19.54 28.89 20.40
N LYS A 95 19.40 29.91 19.56
CA LYS A 95 20.50 30.81 19.19
C LYS A 95 19.96 32.23 18.96
N HIS A 96 20.40 33.11 19.87
CA HIS A 96 20.50 34.59 19.85
C HIS A 96 19.27 35.43 19.47
#